data_AF-A0A4Y9PTF2-F1
#
_entry.id   AF-A0A4Y9PTF2-F1
#
_cell.length_a   1.000
_cell.length_b   1.000
_cell.length_c   1.000
_cell.angle_alpha   90.00
_cell.angle_beta   90.00
_cell.angle_gamma   90.00
#
_symmetry.space_group_name_H-M   'P 1'
#
loop_
_entity.id
_entity.type
_entity.pdbx_description
1 polymer ?
#
loop_
_entity_poly.entity_id
_entity_poly.type
_entity_poly.pdbx_seq_one_letter_code
_entity_poly.pdbx_strand_id
1 'polypeptide(L)' 'MTTRDVHTRAVDGAWRVVVEGSPGHSRTFPTRMEALHAGQVLAMVLHSRHLIDDTERSERAG' A
#
# COMPACT_ATOMS: atom_id res chain seq x y z
N MET A 1 8.43 18.97 0.09
CA MET A 1 7.79 18.26 1.23
C MET A 1 7.83 16.79 0.90
N THR A 2 8.49 15.98 1.71
CA THR A 2 8.53 14.52 1.54
C THR A 2 7.15 13.97 1.88
N THR A 3 6.32 13.75 0.87
CA THR A 3 5.00 13.12 1.03
C THR A 3 5.21 11.76 1.65
N ARG A 4 4.66 11.51 2.84
CA ARG A 4 4.71 10.21 3.52
C ARG A 4 3.64 9.30 2.92
N ASP A 5 3.68 9.15 1.61
CA ASP A 5 2.64 8.42 0.91
C ASP A 5 2.67 6.95 1.32
N VAL A 6 1.47 6.40 1.44
CA VAL A 6 1.25 5.04 1.89
C VAL A 6 1.03 4.20 0.66
N HIS A 7 1.92 3.24 0.41
CA HIS A 7 1.87 2.34 -0.73
C HIS A 7 1.40 0.95 -0.29
N THR A 8 0.32 0.45 -0.88
CA THR A 8 -0.08 -0.94 -0.74
C THR A 8 0.25 -1.70 -2.02
N ARG A 9 1.05 -2.77 -1.94
CA ARG A 9 1.46 -3.58 -3.09
C ARG A 9 1.49 -5.07 -2.77
N ALA A 10 1.30 -5.92 -3.78
CA ALA A 10 1.54 -7.35 -3.64
C ALA A 10 3.05 -7.66 -3.55
N VAL A 11 3.44 -8.56 -2.65
CA VAL A 11 4.83 -9.02 -2.46
C VAL A 11 4.81 -10.48 -2.03
N ASP A 12 5.39 -11.37 -2.83
CA ASP A 12 5.60 -12.80 -2.51
C ASP A 12 4.33 -13.52 -2.02
N GLY A 13 3.19 -13.30 -2.68
CA GLY A 13 1.91 -13.92 -2.32
C GLY A 13 1.21 -13.28 -1.11
N ALA A 14 1.77 -12.22 -0.55
CA ALA A 14 1.19 -11.41 0.51
C ALA A 14 0.98 -9.96 0.03
N TRP A 15 0.43 -9.12 0.90
CA TRP A 15 0.22 -7.70 0.63
C TRP A 15 0.98 -6.84 1.63
N ARG A 16 1.80 -5.92 1.14
CA ARG A 16 2.63 -5.05 1.98
C ARG A 16 2.18 -3.60 1.88
N VAL A 17 1.99 -2.97 3.03
CA VAL A 17 1.82 -1.53 3.20
C VAL A 17 3.17 -0.94 3.56
N VAL A 18 3.61 0.09 2.83
CA VAL A 18 4.89 0.78 3.01
C VAL A 18 4.60 2.27 3.15
N VAL A 19 5.28 2.94 4.07
CA VAL A 19 5.21 4.41 4.20
C VAL A 19 6.51 4.99 3.70
N GLU A 20 6.43 5.90 2.73
CA GLU A 20 7.61 6.59 2.22
C GLU A 20 8.34 7.35 3.33
N GLY A 21 9.66 7.15 3.42
CA GLY A 21 10.51 7.76 4.45
C GLY A 21 10.28 7.23 5.87
N SER A 22 9.47 6.18 6.07
CA SER A 22 9.24 5.58 7.39
C SER A 22 9.11 4.05 7.34
N PRO A 23 10.23 3.33 7.11
CA PRO A 23 10.22 1.87 7.01
C PRO A 23 9.68 1.18 8.27
N GLY A 24 9.83 1.80 9.46
CA GLY A 24 9.28 1.27 10.72
C GLY A 24 7.76 1.19 10.79
N HIS A 25 7.03 1.88 9.91
CA HIS A 25 5.57 1.80 9.81
C HIS A 25 5.09 0.84 8.71
N SER A 26 6.01 0.15 8.04
CA SER A 26 5.67 -0.81 6.99
C SER A 26 5.18 -2.13 7.59
N ARG A 27 4.13 -2.72 7.02
CA ARG A 27 3.54 -3.97 7.52
C ARG A 27 3.07 -4.87 6.39
N THR A 28 3.25 -6.16 6.57
CA THR A 28 2.75 -7.19 5.64
C THR A 28 1.48 -7.82 6.21
N PHE A 29 0.54 -8.11 5.32
CA PHE A 29 -0.77 -8.69 5.59
C PHE A 29 -0.98 -9.90 4.67
N PRO A 30 -1.67 -10.95 5.13
CA PRO A 30 -1.92 -12.14 4.33
C PRO A 30 -2.97 -11.88 3.23
N THR A 31 -3.87 -10.91 3.40
CA THR A 31 -4.91 -10.62 2.41
C THR A 31 -4.86 -9.20 1.87
N ARG A 32 -5.34 -9.03 0.63
CA ARG A 32 -5.50 -7.72 -0.02
C ARG A 32 -6.38 -6.78 0.80
N MET A 33 -7.50 -7.30 1.27
CA MET A 33 -8.51 -6.50 1.97
C MET A 33 -7.95 -5.89 3.27
N GLU A 34 -7.22 -6.69 4.05
CA GLU A 34 -6.57 -6.21 5.28
C GLU A 34 -5.51 -5.15 4.99
N ALA A 35 -4.67 -5.36 3.97
CA ALA A 35 -3.64 -4.40 3.59
C ALA A 35 -4.25 -3.08 3.07
N LEU A 36 -5.34 -3.14 2.32
CA LEU A 36 -6.04 -1.97 1.84
C LEU A 36 -6.69 -1.18 2.98
N HIS A 37 -7.39 -1.88 3.88
CA HIS A 37 -7.99 -1.23 5.05
C HIS A 37 -6.92 -0.57 5.93
N ALA A 38 -5.84 -1.29 6.24
CA ALA A 38 -4.74 -0.76 7.04
C ALA A 38 -4.05 0.42 6.36
N GLY A 39 -3.79 0.33 5.04
CA GLY A 39 -3.19 1.41 4.25
C GLY A 39 -4.07 2.67 4.22
N GLN A 40 -5.39 2.50 4.07
CA GLN A 40 -6.33 3.61 4.07
C GLN A 40 -6.38 4.31 5.43
N VAL A 41 -6.47 3.54 6.53
CA VAL A 41 -6.43 4.09 7.90
C VAL A 41 -5.13 4.85 8.14
N LEU A 42 -3.99 4.27 7.75
CA LEU A 42 -2.68 4.89 7.94
C LEU A 42 -2.53 6.19 7.14
N ALA A 43 -3.02 6.22 5.89
CA ALA A 43 -3.01 7.42 5.07
C ALA A 43 -3.86 8.55 5.69
N MET A 44 -5.04 8.22 6.25
CA MET A 44 -5.87 9.19 6.96
C MET A 44 -5.15 9.76 8.19
N VAL A 45 -4.52 8.90 9.00
CA VAL A 45 -3.79 9.32 10.21
C VAL A 45 -2.59 10.21 9.86
N LEU A 46 -1.91 9.91 8.76
CA LEU A 46 -0.74 10.67 8.31
C LEU A 46 -1.09 11.90 7.46
N HIS A 47 -2.37 12.13 7.18
CA HIS A 47 -2.84 13.14 6.21
C HIS A 47 -2.11 13.03 4.86
N SER A 48 -1.83 11.80 4.41
CA SER A 48 -1.13 11.52 3.15
C SER A 48 -2.02 10.77 2.16
N ARG A 49 -1.50 10.54 0.95
CA ARG A 49 -2.20 9.77 -0.07
C ARG A 49 -1.99 8.27 0.15
N HIS A 50 -3.02 7.50 -0.17
CA HIS A 50 -2.96 6.05 -0.27
C HIS A 50 -2.84 5.67 -1.74
N LEU A 51 -1.72 5.08 -2.12
CA LEU A 51 -1.42 4.60 -3.45
C LEU A 51 -1.46 3.08 -3.45
N ILE A 52 -2.22 2.50 -4.37
CA ILE A 52 -2.37 1.05 -4.50
C ILE A 52 -1.69 0.64 -5.78
N ASP A 53 -0.63 -0.14 -5.66
CA ASP A 53 0.10 -0.71 -6.78
C ASP A 53 -0.44 -2.12 -7.04
N ASP A 54 -1.46 -2.17 -7.89
CA ASP A 54 -2.14 -3.39 -8.34
C ASP A 54 -1.65 -3.71 -9.74
N THR A 55 -0.39 -4.12 -9.88
CA THR A 55 0.23 -4.49 -11.18
C THR A 55 -0.42 -5.72 -11.83
N GLU A 56 -1.49 -6.26 -11.28
CA GLU A 56 -2.33 -7.28 -11.92
C GLU A 56 -3.21 -6.71 -13.07
N ARG A 57 -3.19 -5.38 -13.31
CA ARG A 57 -4.05 -4.73 -14.31
C ARG A 57 -3.27 -4.18 -15.50
N SER A 58 -2.79 -5.06 -16.39
CA SER A 58 -2.55 -4.73 -17.81
C SER A 58 -2.28 -5.95 -18.71
N GLU A 59 -3.10 -7.00 -18.65
CA GLU A 59 -3.13 -8.07 -19.68
C GLU A 59 -4.54 -8.31 -20.24
N ARG A 60 -5.32 -7.25 -20.50
CA ARG A 60 -6.53 -7.32 -21.35
C ARG A 60 -6.70 -6.03 -22.15
N ALA A 61 -5.81 -5.82 -23.11
CA ALA A 61 -6.04 -4.99 -24.29
C ALA A 61 -5.28 -5.64 -25.45
N GLY A 62 -5.76 -6.81 -25.87
CA GLY A 62 -5.40 -7.49 -27.10
C GLY A 62 -6.64 -7.69 -27.94
#